data_AF-A0A914MIW7-F1
#
_entry.id   AF-A0A914MIW7-F1
#
_cell.length_a   1.000
_cell.length_b   1.000
_cell.length_c   1.000
_cell.angle_alpha   90.00
_cell.angle_beta   90.00
_cell.angle_gamma   90.00
#
_symmetry.space_group_name_H-M   'P 1'
#
loop_
_entity.id
_entity.type
_entity.pdbx_description
1 polymer ?
#
loop_
_entity_poly.entity_id
_entity_poly.type
_entity_poly.pdbx_seq_one_letter_code
_entity_poly.pdbx_strand_id
1 'polypeptide(L)'
;MSTVQMPLASPPEMPRQCCARSGVNKRCLLMCGMTDSENRRYVPRPFMRQNCSGEISKVLACAMPLVDESACCLIKEMPSQCLYLCDHQQKAPNLMPSLCLDYVASAEQCRLSGIQNRPSVVRNLKAQITQENNLLSTSISLLIHYDNSDRADIYYIYWRSEEGFWQHRSATGTSKKLILASSVNELVVVAANAFGFSQPSQLFLREGKWVKI
;
A
#
# COMPACT_ATOMS: atom_id res chain seq x y z
N MET A 1 -11.19 -8.41 19.52
CA MET A 1 -9.74 -8.53 19.23
C MET A 1 -9.58 -8.37 17.73
N SER A 2 -9.00 -7.27 17.26
CA SER A 2 -8.83 -7.06 15.82
C SER A 2 -7.65 -7.89 15.31
N THR A 3 -7.91 -8.74 14.32
CA THR A 3 -6.90 -9.62 13.72
C THR A 3 -6.07 -8.85 12.69
N VAL A 4 -4.77 -9.15 12.62
CA VAL A 4 -3.86 -8.56 11.63
C VAL A 4 -4.39 -8.79 10.21
N GLN A 5 -4.27 -7.77 9.35
CA GLN A 5 -4.69 -7.85 7.96
C GLN A 5 -3.94 -8.96 7.22
N MET A 6 -4.67 -9.90 6.58
CA MET A 6 -4.09 -11.00 5.80
C MET A 6 -3.26 -10.51 4.60
N PRO A 7 -2.21 -11.24 4.18
CA PRO A 7 -1.43 -10.86 3.00
C PRO A 7 -2.27 -10.87 1.74
N LEU A 8 -1.92 -9.99 0.79
CA LEU A 8 -2.52 -9.94 -0.53
C LEU A 8 -1.82 -10.91 -1.48
N ALA A 9 -2.42 -11.21 -2.63
CA ALA A 9 -1.76 -12.03 -3.66
C ALA A 9 -0.55 -11.32 -4.30
N SER A 10 -0.53 -9.99 -4.26
CA SER A 10 0.54 -9.13 -4.77
C SER A 10 0.76 -7.97 -3.79
N PRO A 11 1.96 -7.38 -3.71
CA PRO A 11 2.21 -6.27 -2.80
C PRO A 11 1.26 -5.10 -3.09
N PRO A 12 0.80 -4.37 -2.05
CA PRO A 12 -0.06 -3.21 -2.25
C PRO A 12 0.67 -2.16 -3.10
N GLU A 13 0.01 -1.70 -4.16
CA GLU A 13 0.51 -0.66 -5.06
C GLU A 13 0.39 0.73 -4.39
N MET A 14 1.28 1.66 -4.72
CA MET A 14 1.13 3.05 -4.29
C MET A 14 -0.12 3.66 -4.93
N PRO A 15 -1.01 4.34 -4.19
CA PRO A 15 -2.27 4.85 -4.75
C PRO A 15 -2.09 5.75 -5.98
N ARG A 16 -1.00 6.54 -6.02
CA ARG A 16 -0.65 7.37 -7.18
C ARG A 16 -0.32 6.56 -8.44
N GLN A 17 0.36 5.42 -8.30
CA GLN A 17 0.66 4.51 -9.42
C GLN A 17 -0.62 3.86 -9.93
N CYS A 18 -1.47 3.35 -9.02
CA CYS A 18 -2.78 2.79 -9.36
C CYS A 18 -3.65 3.80 -10.12
N CYS A 19 -3.68 5.07 -9.68
CA CYS A 19 -4.46 6.10 -10.35
C CYS A 19 -3.95 6.44 -11.74
N ALA A 20 -2.63 6.52 -11.92
CA ALA A 20 -2.03 6.74 -13.23
C ALA A 20 -2.40 5.61 -14.19
N ARG A 21 -2.31 4.35 -13.74
CA ARG A 21 -2.70 3.16 -14.48
C ARG A 21 -4.21 3.10 -14.78
N SER A 22 -5.03 3.56 -13.84
CA SER A 22 -6.50 3.63 -13.99
C SER A 22 -6.96 4.77 -14.90
N GLY A 23 -6.05 5.57 -15.45
CA GLY A 23 -6.38 6.66 -16.36
C GLY A 23 -7.08 7.84 -15.67
N VAL A 24 -6.72 8.14 -14.42
CA VAL A 24 -7.09 9.40 -13.77
C VAL A 24 -6.38 10.54 -14.48
N ASN A 25 -7.11 11.60 -14.83
CA ASN A 25 -6.51 12.76 -15.49
C ASN A 25 -5.30 13.30 -14.70
N LYS A 26 -4.21 13.66 -15.39
CA LYS A 26 -2.98 14.19 -14.80
C LYS A 26 -3.24 15.33 -13.80
N ARG A 27 -4.20 16.22 -14.07
CA ARG A 27 -4.57 17.32 -13.17
C ARG A 27 -5.16 16.85 -11.84
N CYS A 28 -5.80 15.68 -11.83
CA CYS A 28 -6.53 15.07 -10.72
C CYS A 28 -5.69 14.03 -9.96
N LEU A 29 -4.52 13.62 -10.46
CA LEU A 29 -3.65 12.63 -9.81
C LEU A 29 -3.26 12.99 -8.37
N LEU A 30 -3.28 14.28 -8.01
CA LEU A 30 -3.02 14.71 -6.64
C LEU A 30 -4.13 14.32 -5.66
N MET A 31 -5.35 14.02 -6.13
CA MET A 31 -6.40 13.44 -5.28
C MET A 31 -6.04 12.02 -4.82
N CYS A 32 -5.18 11.33 -5.56
CA CYS A 32 -4.59 10.04 -5.19
C CYS A 32 -3.42 10.20 -4.22
N GLY A 33 -3.48 11.24 -3.38
CA GLY A 33 -2.57 11.47 -2.26
C GLY A 33 -1.12 11.74 -2.62
N MET A 34 -0.33 11.91 -1.57
CA MET A 34 1.12 12.04 -1.67
C MET A 34 1.79 11.33 -0.50
N THR A 35 3.03 10.93 -0.70
CA THR A 35 3.87 10.53 0.43
C THR A 35 4.30 11.77 1.20
N ASP A 36 3.98 11.81 2.49
CA ASP A 36 4.61 12.74 3.42
C ASP A 36 6.11 12.40 3.51
N SER A 37 6.97 13.40 3.28
CA SER A 37 8.41 13.21 3.21
C SER A 37 9.04 12.81 4.54
N GLU A 38 8.49 13.24 5.67
CA GLU A 38 9.09 12.99 6.99
C GLU A 38 8.81 11.55 7.46
N ASN A 39 7.54 11.16 7.43
CA ASN A 39 7.13 9.85 7.93
C ASN A 39 7.01 8.79 6.84
N ARG A 40 7.16 9.18 5.55
CA ARG A 40 6.92 8.32 4.38
C ARG A 40 5.61 7.55 4.52
N ARG A 41 4.58 8.27 4.97
CA ARG A 41 3.21 7.78 5.05
C ARG A 41 2.46 8.30 3.84
N TYR A 42 1.62 7.46 3.28
CA TYR A 42 0.69 7.93 2.27
C TYR A 42 -0.32 8.84 2.95
N VAL A 43 -0.25 10.13 2.70
CA VAL A 43 -1.21 11.11 3.16
C VAL A 43 -2.11 11.41 1.99
N PRO A 44 -3.36 10.95 2.04
CA PRO A 44 -4.27 11.33 1.01
C PRO A 44 -4.63 12.81 1.15
N ARG A 45 -4.75 13.47 0.00
CA ARG A 45 -4.82 14.94 -0.07
C ARG A 45 -6.23 15.42 0.27
N PRO A 46 -6.35 16.51 1.05
CA PRO A 46 -7.60 16.91 1.69
C PRO A 46 -8.55 17.73 0.78
N PHE A 47 -8.49 17.55 -0.55
CA PHE A 47 -9.23 18.44 -1.43
C PHE A 47 -9.65 17.80 -2.74
N MET A 48 -10.93 17.96 -3.07
CA MET A 48 -11.42 17.80 -4.41
C MET A 48 -10.88 18.94 -5.29
N ARG A 49 -10.05 18.60 -6.27
CA ARG A 49 -9.62 19.57 -7.29
C ARG A 49 -10.80 19.98 -8.16
N GLN A 50 -10.83 21.26 -8.56
CA GLN A 50 -11.80 21.75 -9.53
C GLN A 50 -11.80 20.84 -10.77
N ASN A 51 -13.00 20.52 -11.28
CA ASN A 51 -13.20 19.67 -12.45
C ASN A 51 -12.60 18.25 -12.32
N CYS A 52 -12.55 17.68 -11.11
CA CYS A 52 -12.09 16.31 -10.87
C CYS A 52 -13.15 15.40 -10.21
N SER A 53 -14.37 15.89 -9.99
CA SER A 53 -15.48 15.10 -9.42
C SER A 53 -15.81 13.85 -10.24
N GLY A 54 -15.56 13.89 -11.56
CA GLY A 54 -15.73 12.76 -12.47
C GLY A 54 -14.67 11.65 -12.35
N GLU A 55 -13.59 11.88 -11.60
CA GLU A 55 -12.52 10.91 -11.38
C GLU A 55 -12.65 10.19 -10.04
N ILE A 56 -13.66 10.53 -9.22
CA ILE A 56 -13.74 10.10 -7.82
C ILE A 56 -13.77 8.58 -7.69
N SER A 57 -14.52 7.87 -8.54
CA SER A 57 -14.61 6.40 -8.47
C SER A 57 -13.25 5.73 -8.67
N LYS A 58 -12.48 6.20 -9.67
CA LYS A 58 -11.13 5.70 -9.95
C LYS A 58 -10.15 6.06 -8.82
N VAL A 59 -10.24 7.28 -8.29
CA VAL A 59 -9.39 7.73 -7.18
C VAL A 59 -9.63 6.87 -5.94
N LEU A 60 -10.89 6.66 -5.57
CA LEU A 60 -11.25 5.89 -4.37
C LEU A 60 -10.89 4.41 -4.51
N ALA A 61 -11.06 3.80 -5.69
CA ALA A 61 -10.62 2.43 -5.95
C ALA A 61 -9.11 2.21 -5.70
N CYS A 62 -8.30 3.25 -5.90
CA CYS A 62 -6.85 3.21 -5.66
C CYS A 62 -6.45 3.66 -4.26
N ALA A 63 -7.14 4.65 -3.70
CA ALA A 63 -6.78 5.27 -2.42
C ALA A 63 -7.39 4.56 -1.20
N MET A 64 -8.38 3.68 -1.41
CA MET A 64 -9.13 2.99 -0.35
C MET A 64 -9.44 1.52 -0.69
N PRO A 65 -8.48 0.67 -1.06
CA PRO A 65 -8.82 -0.68 -1.50
C PRO A 65 -9.38 -1.58 -0.38
N LEU A 66 -9.07 -1.34 0.90
CA LEU A 66 -9.40 -2.22 2.03
C LEU A 66 -9.69 -1.44 3.32
N VAL A 67 -10.32 -0.28 3.20
CA VAL A 67 -10.49 0.66 4.33
C VAL A 67 -11.97 0.76 4.67
N ASP A 68 -12.29 0.55 5.94
CA ASP A 68 -13.62 0.81 6.50
C ASP A 68 -13.49 1.89 7.59
N GLU A 69 -13.92 3.09 7.23
CA GLU A 69 -13.98 4.26 8.12
C GLU A 69 -15.43 4.67 8.39
N SER A 70 -16.38 3.78 8.11
CA SER A 70 -17.82 4.04 8.21
C SER A 70 -18.19 4.53 9.60
N ALA A 71 -17.64 3.94 10.65
CA ALA A 71 -17.91 4.35 12.04
C ALA A 71 -17.55 5.83 12.29
N CYS A 72 -16.42 6.29 11.77
CA CYS A 72 -16.03 7.70 11.92
C CYS A 72 -16.95 8.61 11.08
N CYS A 73 -17.28 8.22 9.86
CA CYS A 73 -18.14 9.04 8.99
C CYS A 73 -19.59 9.12 9.49
N LEU A 74 -20.10 8.08 10.14
CA LEU A 74 -21.38 8.11 10.83
C LEU A 74 -21.38 9.09 12.01
N ILE A 75 -20.29 9.13 12.80
CA ILE A 75 -20.13 10.13 13.87
C ILE A 75 -20.07 11.56 13.30
N LYS A 76 -19.51 11.72 12.10
CA LYS A 76 -19.47 12.98 11.36
C LYS A 76 -20.78 13.29 10.61
N GLU A 77 -21.85 12.55 10.88
CA GLU A 77 -23.19 12.73 10.30
C GLU A 77 -23.19 12.74 8.77
N MET A 78 -22.32 11.93 8.15
CA MET A 78 -22.24 11.84 6.70
C MET A 78 -23.50 11.16 6.14
N PRO A 79 -24.19 11.76 5.16
CA PRO A 79 -25.34 11.17 4.52
C PRO A 79 -25.00 9.82 3.89
N SER A 80 -25.96 8.88 3.91
CA SER A 80 -25.78 7.53 3.37
C SER A 80 -25.26 7.53 1.93
N GLN A 81 -25.79 8.44 1.09
CA GLN A 81 -25.36 8.60 -0.30
C GLN A 81 -23.91 9.05 -0.49
N CYS A 82 -23.24 9.52 0.56
CA CYS A 82 -21.85 9.96 0.55
C CYS A 82 -20.89 8.97 1.25
N LEU A 83 -21.40 7.90 1.89
CA LEU A 83 -20.59 6.92 2.64
C LEU A 83 -19.58 6.16 1.77
N TYR A 84 -19.72 6.18 0.43
CA TYR A 84 -18.69 5.68 -0.48
C TYR A 84 -17.35 6.40 -0.35
N LEU A 85 -17.31 7.57 0.29
CA LEU A 85 -16.07 8.27 0.63
C LEU A 85 -15.31 7.63 1.80
N CYS A 86 -15.95 6.73 2.54
CA CYS A 86 -15.43 6.16 3.78
C CYS A 86 -15.39 4.64 3.79
N ASP A 87 -16.23 4.01 2.97
CA ASP A 87 -16.34 2.56 2.88
C ASP A 87 -16.08 2.10 1.46
N HIS A 88 -15.02 1.32 1.30
CA HIS A 88 -14.65 0.71 0.02
C HIS A 88 -15.71 -0.28 -0.51
N GLN A 89 -16.59 -0.82 0.34
CA GLN A 89 -17.65 -1.72 -0.07
C GLN A 89 -18.80 -0.98 -0.77
N GLN A 90 -18.93 0.32 -0.53
CA GLN A 90 -19.93 1.17 -1.16
C GLN A 90 -19.45 1.57 -2.56
N LYS A 91 -20.33 1.41 -3.55
CA LYS A 91 -20.00 1.76 -4.93
C LYS A 91 -19.96 3.27 -5.10
N ALA A 92 -18.77 3.81 -5.35
CA ALA A 92 -18.60 5.22 -5.71
C ALA A 92 -19.28 5.53 -7.07
N PRO A 93 -20.03 6.64 -7.17
CA PRO A 93 -20.61 7.08 -8.43
C PRO A 93 -19.51 7.60 -9.37
N ASN A 94 -19.79 7.61 -10.68
CA ASN A 94 -18.87 8.19 -11.67
C ASN A 94 -18.72 9.71 -11.50
N LEU A 95 -19.77 10.37 -11.01
CA LEU A 95 -19.76 11.79 -10.70
C LEU A 95 -20.17 11.97 -9.24
N MET A 96 -19.33 12.64 -8.46
CA MET A 96 -19.66 12.99 -7.08
C MET A 96 -20.90 13.93 -7.03
N PRO A 97 -21.94 13.60 -6.25
CA PRO A 97 -23.03 14.51 -5.94
C PRO A 97 -22.52 15.77 -5.24
N SER A 98 -23.07 16.94 -5.55
CA SER A 98 -22.63 18.22 -4.99
C SER A 98 -22.69 18.25 -3.46
N LEU A 99 -23.73 17.68 -2.85
CA LEU A 99 -23.84 17.57 -1.39
C LEU A 99 -22.63 16.85 -0.76
N CYS A 100 -22.08 15.85 -1.44
CA CYS A 100 -20.95 15.09 -0.89
C CYS A 100 -19.64 15.88 -0.92
N LEU A 101 -19.55 16.99 -1.65
CA LEU A 101 -18.39 17.89 -1.63
C LEU A 101 -18.13 18.44 -0.23
N ASP A 102 -19.20 18.77 0.49
CA ASP A 102 -19.13 19.34 1.85
C ASP A 102 -18.56 18.33 2.87
N TYR A 103 -18.61 17.04 2.54
CA TYR A 103 -18.16 15.94 3.41
C TYR A 103 -16.78 15.39 3.04
N VAL A 104 -16.16 15.86 1.94
CA VAL A 104 -14.82 15.40 1.52
C VAL A 104 -13.80 15.58 2.63
N ALA A 105 -13.77 16.76 3.26
CA ALA A 105 -12.87 17.06 4.37
C ALA A 105 -13.12 16.16 5.60
N SER A 106 -14.39 15.82 5.88
CA SER A 106 -14.76 14.94 6.98
C SER A 106 -14.33 13.49 6.73
N ALA A 107 -14.55 12.96 5.53
CA ALA A 107 -14.07 11.64 5.12
C ALA A 107 -12.54 11.56 5.23
N GLU A 108 -11.85 12.62 4.83
CA GLU A 108 -10.40 12.70 4.93
C GLU A 108 -9.88 12.73 6.36
N GLN A 109 -10.53 13.46 7.27
CA GLN A 109 -10.17 13.43 8.70
C GLN A 109 -10.30 12.03 9.29
N CYS A 110 -11.38 11.32 8.94
CA CYS A 110 -11.56 9.93 9.34
C CYS A 110 -10.41 9.06 8.85
N ARG A 111 -9.97 9.31 7.61
CA ARG A 111 -8.87 8.59 7.01
C ARG A 111 -7.51 8.86 7.58
N LEU A 112 -7.21 10.11 7.88
CA LEU A 112 -5.96 10.47 8.53
C LEU A 112 -5.85 9.80 9.90
N SER A 113 -6.96 9.72 10.63
CA SER A 113 -7.02 9.01 11.91
C SER A 113 -6.71 7.51 11.75
N GLY A 114 -7.25 6.86 10.71
CA GLY A 114 -6.94 5.47 10.38
C GLY A 114 -5.47 5.26 9.97
N ILE A 115 -4.94 6.13 9.10
CA ILE A 115 -3.55 6.07 8.62
C ILE A 115 -2.55 6.28 9.75
N GLN A 116 -2.86 7.12 10.73
CA GLN A 116 -1.99 7.29 11.91
C GLN A 116 -1.78 5.96 12.64
N ASN A 117 -2.78 5.06 12.63
CA ASN A 117 -2.74 3.75 13.26
C ASN A 117 -2.11 2.65 12.39
N ARG A 118 -1.81 2.92 11.12
CA ARG A 118 -1.08 1.98 10.27
C ARG A 118 0.42 1.99 10.57
N PRO A 119 1.14 0.91 10.23
CA PRO A 119 2.58 0.90 10.40
C PRO A 119 3.29 1.89 9.48
N SER A 120 4.48 2.38 9.87
CA SER A 120 5.34 3.12 8.94
C SER A 120 5.91 2.22 7.84
N VAL A 121 6.39 2.87 6.77
CA VAL A 121 7.16 2.18 5.73
C VAL A 121 8.43 1.57 6.32
N VAL A 122 8.78 0.40 5.79
CA VAL A 122 10.03 -0.29 6.12
C VAL A 122 11.24 0.53 5.63
N ARG A 123 12.15 0.86 6.56
CA ARG A 123 13.37 1.63 6.29
C ARG A 123 14.59 0.72 6.18
N ASN A 124 15.64 1.24 5.55
CA ASN A 124 16.92 0.55 5.34
C ASN A 124 16.80 -0.89 4.81
N LEU A 125 15.81 -1.14 3.96
CA LEU A 125 15.62 -2.42 3.29
C LEU A 125 16.87 -2.74 2.45
N LYS A 126 17.49 -3.87 2.76
CA LYS A 126 18.67 -4.42 2.10
C LYS A 126 18.42 -5.89 1.80
N ALA A 127 18.97 -6.34 0.68
CA ALA A 127 18.93 -7.72 0.27
C ALA A 127 20.29 -8.14 -0.26
N GLN A 128 20.67 -9.39 -0.01
CA GLN A 128 21.88 -10.01 -0.53
C GLN A 128 21.53 -11.38 -1.11
N ILE A 129 22.01 -11.63 -2.32
CA ILE A 129 21.88 -12.91 -3.01
C ILE A 129 23.19 -13.67 -2.89
N THR A 130 23.10 -14.93 -2.47
CA THR A 130 24.20 -15.89 -2.51
C THR A 130 23.73 -17.14 -3.25
N GLN A 131 24.53 -17.64 -4.20
CA GLN A 131 24.26 -18.94 -4.82
C GLN A 131 24.74 -20.05 -3.90
N GLU A 132 23.87 -21.00 -3.60
CA GLU A 132 24.21 -22.23 -2.89
C GLU A 132 24.22 -23.35 -3.94
N ASN A 133 25.41 -23.78 -4.34
CA ASN A 133 25.60 -24.87 -5.29
C ASN A 133 25.84 -26.17 -4.54
N ASN A 134 24.96 -27.15 -4.73
CA ASN A 134 25.18 -28.53 -4.31
C ASN A 134 25.33 -29.42 -5.56
N LEU A 135 25.84 -30.65 -5.38
CA LEU A 135 26.10 -31.61 -6.47
C LEU A 135 24.87 -31.93 -7.35
N LEU A 136 23.64 -31.65 -6.87
CA LEU A 136 22.38 -32.02 -7.51
C LEU A 136 21.47 -30.82 -7.85
N SER A 137 21.76 -29.62 -7.35
CA SER A 137 20.90 -28.44 -7.55
C SER A 137 21.61 -27.14 -7.19
N THR A 138 21.27 -26.07 -7.92
CA THR A 138 21.64 -24.68 -7.59
C THR A 138 20.42 -24.00 -6.99
N SER A 139 20.54 -23.55 -5.74
CA SER A 139 19.52 -22.71 -5.09
C SER A 139 20.06 -21.32 -4.84
N ILE A 140 19.16 -20.37 -4.67
CA ILE A 140 19.49 -18.99 -4.34
C ILE A 140 19.09 -18.72 -2.90
N SER A 141 20.07 -18.34 -2.07
CA SER A 141 19.83 -17.79 -0.75
C SER A 141 19.68 -16.28 -0.83
N LEU A 142 18.49 -15.78 -0.46
CA LEU A 142 18.20 -14.36 -0.33
C LEU A 142 18.15 -13.97 1.15
N LEU A 143 19.15 -13.22 1.61
CA LEU A 143 19.18 -12.64 2.95
C LEU A 143 18.61 -11.23 2.90
N ILE A 144 17.55 -10.99 3.66
CA ILE A 144 16.81 -9.73 3.70
C ILE A 144 16.94 -9.14 5.09
N HIS A 145 17.22 -7.85 5.15
CA HIS A 145 17.28 -7.09 6.39
C HIS A 145 16.58 -5.74 6.22
N TYR A 146 15.90 -5.28 7.27
CA TYR A 146 15.24 -3.98 7.30
C TYR A 146 15.04 -3.50 8.74
N ASP A 147 14.76 -2.21 8.92
CA ASP A 147 14.50 -1.65 10.26
C ASP A 147 13.10 -2.01 10.76
N ASN A 148 12.93 -1.97 12.08
CA ASN A 148 11.61 -2.07 12.71
C ASN A 148 10.72 -0.88 12.29
N SER A 149 9.48 -1.16 11.93
CA SER A 149 8.45 -0.17 11.61
C SER A 149 7.52 0.02 12.81
N ASP A 150 7.25 1.27 13.18
CA ASP A 150 6.33 1.56 14.28
C ASP A 150 4.96 0.93 14.02
N ARG A 151 4.30 0.44 15.08
CA ARG A 151 2.95 -0.16 15.03
C ARG A 151 2.83 -1.39 14.11
N ALA A 152 3.94 -2.00 13.70
CA ALA A 152 3.94 -3.24 12.92
C ALA A 152 3.75 -4.45 13.83
N ASP A 153 2.74 -5.27 13.52
CA ASP A 153 2.54 -6.58 14.17
C ASP A 153 3.23 -7.69 13.36
N ILE A 154 3.30 -7.53 12.03
CA ILE A 154 3.90 -8.48 11.11
C ILE A 154 4.49 -7.76 9.88
N TYR A 155 5.40 -8.43 9.19
CA TYR A 155 5.91 -8.03 7.89
C TYR A 155 5.53 -9.06 6.84
N TYR A 156 5.15 -8.59 5.66
CA TYR A 156 4.98 -9.42 4.47
C TYR A 156 6.07 -9.10 3.47
N ILE A 157 6.82 -10.13 3.11
CA ILE A 157 7.92 -10.10 2.15
C ILE A 157 7.39 -10.72 0.87
N TYR A 158 7.32 -9.92 -0.18
CA TYR A 158 6.89 -10.31 -1.52
C TYR A 158 8.10 -10.36 -2.45
N TRP A 159 8.15 -11.37 -3.33
CA TRP A 159 9.18 -11.44 -4.35
C TRP A 159 8.65 -12.07 -5.63
N ARG A 160 9.32 -11.77 -6.75
CA ARG A 160 9.08 -12.44 -8.04
C ARG A 160 10.31 -12.37 -8.94
N SER A 161 10.35 -13.27 -9.92
CA SER A 161 11.16 -13.10 -11.12
C SER A 161 10.52 -12.06 -12.04
N GLU A 162 11.26 -11.59 -13.04
CA GLU A 162 10.73 -10.70 -14.08
C GLU A 162 9.46 -11.31 -14.70
N GLU A 163 8.37 -10.53 -14.71
CA GLU A 163 7.02 -10.92 -15.18
C GLU A 163 6.38 -12.15 -14.51
N GLY A 164 6.98 -12.69 -13.44
CA GLY A 164 6.46 -13.82 -12.69
C GLY A 164 5.33 -13.46 -11.73
N PHE A 165 4.64 -14.50 -11.24
CA PHE A 165 3.67 -14.34 -10.15
C PHE A 165 4.36 -13.96 -8.84
N TRP A 166 3.72 -13.08 -8.07
CA TRP A 166 4.18 -12.72 -6.74
C TRP A 166 4.08 -13.89 -5.79
N GLN A 167 5.20 -14.19 -5.13
CA GLN A 167 5.27 -15.08 -3.99
C GLN A 167 5.40 -14.25 -2.72
N HIS A 168 4.99 -14.79 -1.58
CA HIS A 168 5.10 -14.09 -0.31
C HIS A 168 5.34 -14.99 0.90
N ARG A 169 5.92 -14.40 1.94
CA ARG A 169 6.12 -14.97 3.28
C ARG A 169 5.91 -13.92 4.35
N SER A 170 5.40 -14.35 5.49
CA SER A 170 5.34 -13.52 6.69
C SER A 170 6.62 -13.61 7.51
N ALA A 171 6.91 -12.54 8.25
CA ALA A 171 7.98 -12.47 9.23
C ALA A 171 7.54 -11.61 10.43
N THR A 172 7.94 -12.00 11.63
CA THR A 172 7.77 -11.20 12.86
C THR A 172 9.04 -10.42 13.23
N GLY A 173 10.18 -10.79 12.65
CA GLY A 173 11.46 -10.12 12.83
C GLY A 173 11.84 -9.19 11.68
N THR A 174 13.01 -8.58 11.83
CA THR A 174 13.62 -7.61 10.90
C THR A 174 14.64 -8.22 9.94
N SER A 175 14.87 -9.53 10.05
CA SER A 175 15.78 -10.27 9.16
C SER A 175 15.15 -11.59 8.76
N LYS A 176 15.31 -11.97 7.48
CA LYS A 176 14.80 -13.23 6.95
C LYS A 176 15.76 -13.78 5.90
N LYS A 177 16.09 -15.07 6.02
CA LYS A 177 16.72 -15.85 4.96
C LYS A 177 15.63 -16.61 4.20
N LEU A 178 15.59 -16.47 2.88
CA LEU A 178 14.72 -17.25 1.98
C LEU A 178 15.59 -18.09 1.06
N ILE A 179 15.23 -19.36 0.88
CA ILE A 179 15.85 -20.25 -0.12
C ILE A 179 14.88 -20.34 -1.30
N LEU A 180 15.34 -19.90 -2.46
CA LEU A 180 14.55 -19.77 -3.68
C LEU A 180 15.01 -20.79 -4.71
N ALA A 181 14.05 -21.39 -5.42
CA ALA A 181 14.29 -22.31 -6.52
C ALA A 181 14.57 -21.62 -7.86
N SER A 182 14.27 -20.31 -7.95
CA SER A 182 14.42 -19.51 -9.16
C SER A 182 15.03 -18.15 -8.86
N SER A 183 15.41 -17.42 -9.92
CA SER A 183 15.90 -16.05 -9.82
C SER A 183 14.86 -15.11 -9.21
N VAL A 184 15.35 -14.04 -8.60
CA VAL A 184 14.53 -12.97 -8.05
C VAL A 184 14.97 -11.64 -8.64
N ASN A 185 14.01 -10.86 -9.12
CA ASN A 185 14.26 -9.57 -9.76
C ASN A 185 13.62 -8.42 -8.97
N GLU A 186 12.54 -8.71 -8.25
CA GLU A 186 11.82 -7.73 -7.46
C GLU A 186 11.58 -8.26 -6.06
N LEU A 187 11.77 -7.37 -5.08
CA LEU A 187 11.52 -7.61 -3.67
C LEU A 187 10.72 -6.45 -3.11
N VAL A 188 9.62 -6.72 -2.42
CA VAL A 188 8.83 -5.72 -1.71
C VAL A 188 8.63 -6.17 -0.27
N VAL A 189 8.82 -5.27 0.68
CA VAL A 189 8.46 -5.49 2.08
C VAL A 189 7.45 -4.45 2.51
N VAL A 190 6.37 -4.93 3.14
CA VAL A 190 5.35 -4.10 3.80
C VAL A 190 5.19 -4.55 5.24
N ALA A 191 4.95 -3.60 6.13
CA ALA A 191 4.51 -3.87 7.49
C ALA A 191 2.97 -3.91 7.52
N ALA A 192 2.40 -4.68 8.44
CA ALA A 192 0.96 -4.78 8.60
C ALA A 192 0.55 -4.88 10.08
N ASN A 193 -0.65 -4.40 10.35
CA ASN A 193 -1.36 -4.58 11.61
C ASN A 193 -2.88 -4.68 11.33
N ALA A 194 -3.71 -4.60 12.37
CA ALA A 194 -5.17 -4.63 12.22
C ALA A 194 -5.78 -3.43 11.46
N PHE A 195 -5.04 -2.32 11.29
CA PHE A 195 -5.50 -1.12 10.55
C PHE A 195 -5.06 -1.12 9.08
N GLY A 196 -4.28 -2.13 8.66
CA GLY A 196 -3.86 -2.33 7.27
C GLY A 196 -2.34 -2.35 7.08
N PHE A 197 -1.92 -2.06 5.85
CA PHE A 197 -0.52 -2.13 5.43
C PHE A 197 0.16 -0.75 5.44
N SER A 198 1.48 -0.76 5.62
CA SER A 198 2.32 0.38 5.30
C SER A 198 2.53 0.53 3.78
N GLN A 199 3.16 1.64 3.37
CA GLN A 199 3.63 1.78 2.00
C GLN A 199 4.66 0.70 1.65
N PRO A 200 4.71 0.21 0.40
CA PRO A 200 5.71 -0.76 -0.04
C PRO A 200 7.12 -0.15 -0.03
N SER A 201 8.07 -0.88 0.55
CA SER A 201 9.50 -0.62 0.37
C SER A 201 10.02 -1.63 -0.65
N GLN A 202 10.48 -1.15 -1.81
CA GLN A 202 10.78 -2.00 -2.96
C GLN A 202 12.26 -1.93 -3.36
N LEU A 203 12.80 -3.08 -3.75
CA LEU A 203 14.10 -3.22 -4.39
C LEU A 203 13.96 -3.94 -5.72
N PHE A 204 14.77 -3.53 -6.70
CA PHE A 204 14.92 -4.19 -7.99
C PHE A 204 16.36 -4.68 -8.14
N LEU A 205 16.54 -5.89 -8.65
CA LEU A 205 17.85 -6.40 -9.00
C LEU A 205 18.22 -5.90 -10.40
N ARG A 206 19.26 -5.05 -10.49
CA ARG A 206 19.81 -4.53 -11.74
C ARG A 206 21.30 -4.80 -11.75
N GLU A 207 21.78 -5.49 -12.77
CA GLU A 207 23.22 -5.81 -12.94
C GLU A 207 23.84 -6.46 -11.68
N GLY A 208 23.09 -7.37 -11.05
CA GLY A 208 23.53 -8.07 -9.83
C GLY A 208 23.50 -7.24 -8.55
N LYS A 209 23.02 -5.98 -8.59
CA LYS A 209 22.89 -5.10 -7.42
C LYS A 209 21.42 -4.75 -7.15
N TRP A 210 21.06 -4.73 -5.88
CA TRP A 210 19.74 -4.28 -5.45
C TRP A 210 19.69 -2.74 -5.41
N VAL A 211 18.76 -2.16 -6.15
CA VAL A 211 18.53 -0.71 -6.21
C VAL A 211 17.13 -0.37 -5.69
N LYS A 212 17.03 0.75 -4.98
CA LYS A 212 15.77 1.29 -4.46
C LYS A 212 15.20 2.31 -5.44
N ILE A 213 13.87 2.40 -5.52
CA ILE A 213 13.12 3.48 -6.18
C ILE A 213 12.51 4.41 -5.13
#